data_AF-A0A6I4Z1R6-F1
#
_entry.id   AF-A0A6I4Z1R6-F1
#
_cell.length_a   1.000
_cell.length_b   1.000
_cell.length_c   1.000
_cell.angle_alpha   90.00
_cell.angle_beta   90.00
_cell.angle_gamma   90.00
#
_symmetry.space_group_name_H-M   'P 1'
#
loop_
_entity.id
_entity.type
_entity.pdbx_description
1 polymer ?
#
loop_
_entity_poly.entity_id
_entity_poly.type
_entity_poly.pdbx_seq_one_letter_code
_entity_poly.pdbx_strand_id
1 'polypeptide(L)' 'MTAPYERISIEQVARYPRPGMGGPARWSFTPDGSGIAYLASEDGGLVRSLWLYDLATGERRALA' A
#
# COMPACT_ATOMS: atom_id res chain seq x y z
N MET A 1 8.31 -9.00 -17.94
CA MET A 1 8.50 -10.45 -17.72
C MET A 1 8.41 -10.71 -16.24
N THR A 2 7.27 -11.22 -15.75
CA THR A 2 7.11 -11.58 -14.33
C THR A 2 7.77 -12.94 -14.14
N ALA A 3 8.76 -13.05 -13.25
CA ALA A 3 9.33 -14.35 -12.91
C ALA A 3 8.21 -15.31 -12.45
N PRO A 4 8.28 -16.62 -12.76
CA PRO A 4 7.29 -17.59 -12.27
C PRO A 4 7.22 -17.49 -10.74
N TYR A 5 6.00 -17.50 -10.20
CA TYR A 5 5.77 -17.47 -8.76
C TYR A 5 6.37 -18.74 -8.13
N GLU A 6 7.62 -18.67 -7.68
CA GLU A 6 8.16 -19.66 -6.77
C GLU A 6 7.36 -19.61 -5.46
N ARG A 7 7.12 -20.78 -4.85
CA ARG A 7 6.51 -20.85 -3.53
C ARG A 7 7.41 -20.10 -2.55
N ILE A 8 6.85 -19.16 -1.79
CA ILE A 8 7.58 -18.46 -0.74
C ILE A 8 8.15 -19.48 0.26
N SER A 9 9.46 -19.39 0.53
CA SER A 9 10.12 -20.27 1.49
C SER A 9 9.84 -19.81 2.92
N ILE A 10 9.97 -20.73 3.90
CA ILE A 10 9.83 -20.39 5.32
C ILE A 10 10.84 -19.31 5.76
N GLU A 11 12.04 -19.33 5.18
CA GLU A 11 13.07 -18.32 5.41
C GLU A 11 12.64 -16.94 4.88
N GLN A 12 11.97 -16.89 3.73
CA GLN A 12 11.45 -15.64 3.17
C GLN A 12 10.30 -15.09 4.03
N VAL A 13 9.40 -15.94 4.53
CA VAL A 13 8.34 -15.51 5.47
C VAL A 13 8.93 -14.83 6.71
N ALA A 14 10.06 -15.34 7.22
CA ALA A 14 10.74 -14.76 8.38
C ALA A 14 11.50 -13.44 8.08
N ARG A 15 11.74 -13.12 6.80
CA ARG A 15 12.60 -11.97 6.39
C ARG A 15 11.85 -10.83 5.72
N TYR A 16 10.61 -11.06 5.28
CA TYR A 16 9.81 -10.09 4.54
C TYR A 16 8.47 -9.77 5.25
N PRO A 17 7.99 -8.51 5.18
CA PRO A 17 8.65 -7.36 4.57
C PRO A 17 9.92 -6.96 5.34
N ARG A 18 10.93 -6.43 4.63
CA ARG A 18 12.17 -5.98 5.28
C ARG A 18 11.86 -4.82 6.24
N PRO A 19 12.67 -4.60 7.30
CA PRO A 19 12.57 -3.38 8.08
C PRO A 19 12.54 -2.15 7.18
N GLY A 20 11.59 -1.24 7.41
CA GLY A 20 11.39 -0.05 6.57
C GLY A 20 10.51 -0.25 5.33
N MET A 21 10.10 -1.48 4.97
CA MET A 21 9.10 -1.72 3.90
C MET A 21 7.64 -1.58 4.39
N GLY A 22 7.40 -0.76 5.42
CA GLY A 22 6.06 -0.45 5.88
C GLY A 22 5.34 0.44 4.87
N GLY A 23 4.54 -0.15 3.97
CA GLY A 23 3.78 0.58 2.96
C GLY A 23 2.40 1.07 3.43
N PRO A 24 1.62 1.66 2.50
CA PRO A 24 0.20 1.85 2.65
C PRO A 24 -0.49 0.58 3.14
N ALA A 25 -1.39 0.73 4.11
CA ALA A 25 -2.17 -0.40 4.65
C ALA A 25 -3.66 -0.20 4.39
N ARG A 26 -4.44 -1.29 4.55
CA ARG A 26 -5.91 -1.26 4.54
C ARG A 26 -6.48 -0.56 3.30
N TRP A 27 -5.95 -0.92 2.14
CA TRP A 27 -6.40 -0.35 0.88
C TRP A 27 -7.74 -0.95 0.45
N SER A 28 -8.59 -0.13 -0.17
CA SER A 28 -9.83 -0.55 -0.81
C SER A 28 -10.06 0.28 -2.05
N PHE A 29 -10.60 -0.32 -3.11
CA PHE A 29 -11.15 0.45 -4.21
C PHE A 29 -12.36 1.26 -3.75
N THR A 30 -12.56 2.42 -4.36
CA THR A 30 -13.83 3.15 -4.26
C THR A 30 -14.94 2.37 -4.96
N PRO A 31 -16.22 2.53 -4.57
CA PRO A 31 -17.33 1.77 -5.16
C PRO A 31 -17.50 1.95 -6.68
N ASP A 32 -17.12 3.12 -7.20
CA ASP A 32 -17.12 3.46 -8.63
C ASP A 32 -15.84 3.01 -9.36
N GLY A 33 -14.86 2.46 -8.64
CA GLY A 33 -13.58 1.99 -9.19
C GLY A 33 -12.64 3.09 -9.68
N SER A 34 -12.93 4.37 -9.38
CA SER A 34 -12.10 5.51 -9.83
C SER A 34 -10.85 5.73 -8.98
N GLY A 35 -10.77 5.14 -7.79
CA GLY A 35 -9.67 5.38 -6.87
C GLY A 35 -9.40 4.25 -5.89
N ILE A 36 -8.34 4.46 -5.10
CA ILE A 36 -7.94 3.58 -3.99
C ILE A 36 -7.88 4.43 -2.72
N ALA A 37 -8.68 4.07 -1.71
CA ALA A 37 -8.56 4.60 -0.36
C ALA A 37 -7.55 3.76 0.43
N TYR A 38 -6.65 4.38 1.20
CA TYR A 38 -5.62 3.68 1.97
C TYR A 38 -5.13 4.47 3.19
N LEU A 39 -4.48 3.78 4.14
CA LEU A 39 -3.85 4.39 5.30
C LEU A 39 -2.33 4.54 5.12
N ALA A 40 -1.83 5.76 5.19
CA ALA A 40 -0.41 6.07 5.10
C ALA A 40 0.00 7.22 6.02
N SER A 41 1.28 7.22 6.37
CA SER A 41 1.97 8.34 7.01
C SER A 41 2.75 9.10 5.93
N GLU A 42 2.69 10.44 5.96
CA GLU A 42 3.45 11.28 5.04
C GLU A 42 4.91 11.45 5.47
N ASP A 43 5.14 11.44 6.79
CA ASP A 43 6.44 11.66 7.44
C ASP A 43 7.18 10.37 7.83
N GLY A 44 6.60 9.21 7.55
CA GLY A 44 7.13 7.89 7.96
C GLY A 44 6.91 7.57 9.44
N GLY A 45 6.14 8.38 10.17
CA GLY A 45 5.75 8.16 11.55
C GLY A 45 4.70 7.06 11.74
N LEU A 46 4.31 6.87 13.01
CA LEU A 46 3.32 5.85 13.39
C LEU A 46 1.87 6.28 13.12
N VAL A 47 1.62 7.58 13.04
CA VAL A 47 0.29 8.14 12.77
C VAL A 47 -0.01 8.02 11.28
N ARG A 48 -1.15 7.40 10.95
CA ARG A 48 -1.60 7.24 9.58
C ARG A 48 -2.89 8.01 9.35
N SER A 49 -2.90 8.78 8.28
CA SER A 49 -4.09 9.45 7.75
C SER A 49 -4.75 8.59 6.69
N LEU A 50 -6.03 8.86 6.44
CA LEU A 50 -6.76 8.30 5.31
C LEU A 50 -6.44 9.11 4.06
N TRP A 51 -6.04 8.43 3.00
CA TRP A 51 -5.72 9.02 1.70
C TRP A 51 -6.61 8.44 0.61
N LEU A 52 -6.82 9.21 -0.45
CA LEU A 52 -7.39 8.77 -1.72
C LEU A 52 -6.35 8.95 -2.82
N TYR A 53 -6.11 7.90 -3.60
CA TYR A 53 -5.37 7.93 -4.85
C TYR A 53 -6.34 7.86 -6.03
N ASP A 54 -6.28 8.82 -6.93
CA ASP A 54 -7.04 8.85 -8.18
C ASP A 54 -6.34 8.00 -9.25
N LEU A 55 -7.03 7.04 -9.83
CA LEU A 55 -6.43 6.12 -10.81
C LEU A 55 -6.22 6.74 -12.19
N ALA A 56 -6.97 7.79 -12.54
CA ALA A 56 -6.86 8.45 -13.83
C ALA A 56 -5.70 9.45 -13.87
N THR A 57 -5.50 10.20 -12.78
CA THR A 57 -4.50 11.27 -12.71
C THR A 57 -3.23 10.86 -11.96
N GLY A 58 -3.31 9.88 -11.07
CA GLY A 58 -2.23 9.50 -10.16
C GLY A 58 -2.04 10.46 -8.99
N GLU A 59 -2.97 11.40 -8.80
CA GLU A 59 -2.94 12.33 -7.67
C GLU A 59 -3.37 11.64 -6.37
N ARG A 60 -2.80 12.11 -5.26
CA ARG A 60 -3.16 11.67 -3.92
C ARG A 60 -3.61 12.85 -3.07
N ARG A 61 -4.66 12.67 -2.27
CA ARG A 61 -5.12 13.67 -1.31
C ARG A 61 -5.51 13.03 0.02
N ALA A 62 -5.23 13.74 1.12
CA ALA A 62 -5.69 13.36 2.45
C ALA A 62 -7.22 13.55 2.56
N LEU A 63 -7.86 12.65 3.30
CA LEU A 63 -9.29 12.67 3.62
C LEU A 63 -9.55 12.93 5.10
N ALA A 64 -8.71 12.38 5.99
CA ALA A 64 -8.78 12.51 7.44
C ALA A 64 -7.43 12.18 8.11
#